data_AF-A0A2R6AA08-F1
#
_entry.id   AF-A0A2R6AA08-F1
#
_cell.length_a   1.000
_cell.length_b   1.000
_cell.length_c   1.000
_cell.angle_alpha   90.00
_cell.angle_beta   90.00
_cell.angle_gamma   90.00
#
_symmetry.space_group_name_H-M   'P 1'
#
loop_
_entity.id
_entity.type
_entity.pdbx_description
1 polymer ?
#
loop_
_entity_poly.entity_id
_entity_poly.type
_entity_poly.pdbx_seq_one_letter_code
_entity_poly.pdbx_strand_id
1 'polypeptide(L)'
;RLLVDWPYAAHWVDSAIKTAYSILKSWRKNYVKGYRKRRRPVARRLFARAKQTLIKLEGEKLRLTVKPGEYVFLDLSKRYFKLPSEVSSAGLGEPIITPEKVHLPVHYGDGNQGGNPSVAWDFNLLSLDGYSPETGWIRIDTSKLASVHISSFEKRRSVQRKASRSKRARRVLSKYSRRERNRAGKHQLEIARVIQSVCGSVGLEELSKERMYTRSRLWNRRISRSDWRSITRILEERLGEAGVKELDPYGSSSFCSRCGWHNQDLNGADVFVCGECGLRINRQLNAAINLYMRLRFGYTEKWVGGRKYIKLRMEGASQRREWWDHTVLPSLLLGGCVLTGAELKGTNELVRFLYDAVKPKLCYAYDRHADAYLRMPT
;
A
#
# COMPACT_ATOMS: atom_id res chain seq x y z
N ARG A 1 11.60 -40.95 -29.57
CA ARG A 1 11.95 -40.17 -28.34
C ARG A 1 12.12 -38.71 -28.78
N LEU A 2 11.47 -37.72 -28.15
CA LEU A 2 11.51 -36.30 -28.59
C LEU A 2 12.87 -35.59 -28.35
N LEU A 3 13.84 -36.30 -27.77
CA LEU A 3 15.13 -35.78 -27.31
C LEU A 3 16.26 -36.77 -27.64
N VAL A 4 16.32 -37.24 -28.88
CA VAL A 4 17.47 -38.03 -29.34
C VAL A 4 18.68 -37.08 -29.33
N ASP A 5 19.79 -37.52 -28.74
CA ASP A 5 21.05 -36.77 -28.59
C ASP A 5 21.01 -35.51 -27.70
N TRP A 6 20.10 -35.42 -26.72
CA TRP A 6 20.09 -34.29 -25.78
C TRP A 6 21.23 -34.41 -24.75
N PRO A 7 22.27 -33.56 -24.80
CA PRO A 7 23.45 -33.69 -23.95
C PRO A 7 23.32 -32.91 -22.62
N TYR A 8 22.27 -32.10 -22.47
CA TYR A 8 22.08 -31.22 -21.32
C TYR A 8 21.25 -31.89 -20.22
N ALA A 9 21.27 -31.34 -19.01
CA ALA A 9 20.47 -31.89 -17.91
C ALA A 9 18.97 -31.95 -18.26
N ALA A 10 18.31 -33.09 -17.98
CA ALA A 10 16.93 -33.34 -18.36
C ALA A 10 15.95 -32.28 -17.81
N HIS A 11 16.24 -31.70 -16.64
CA HIS A 11 15.41 -30.66 -16.02
C HIS A 11 15.35 -29.34 -16.81
N TRP A 12 16.22 -29.12 -17.79
CA TRP A 12 16.07 -28.00 -18.72
C TRP A 12 14.84 -28.15 -19.61
N VAL A 13 14.47 -29.39 -19.95
CA VAL A 13 13.25 -29.71 -20.70
C VAL A 13 12.02 -29.37 -19.88
N ASP A 14 11.99 -29.76 -18.60
CA ASP A 14 10.91 -29.40 -17.67
C ASP A 14 10.69 -27.88 -17.63
N SER A 15 11.79 -27.13 -17.55
CA SER A 15 11.75 -25.68 -17.49
C SER A 15 11.24 -25.05 -18.79
N ALA A 16 11.66 -25.60 -19.94
CA ALA A 16 11.18 -25.16 -21.25
C ALA A 16 9.66 -25.42 -21.40
N ILE A 17 9.18 -26.59 -20.97
CA ILE A 17 7.75 -26.94 -20.96
C ILE A 17 6.98 -25.97 -20.04
N LYS A 18 7.43 -25.79 -18.80
CA LYS A 18 6.81 -24.87 -17.83
C LYS A 18 6.72 -23.44 -18.37
N THR A 19 7.77 -22.99 -19.06
CA THR A 19 7.83 -21.67 -19.70
C THR A 19 6.84 -21.57 -20.86
N ALA A 20 6.76 -22.58 -21.72
CA ALA A 20 5.81 -22.62 -22.83
C ALA A 20 4.35 -22.55 -22.33
N TYR A 21 3.99 -23.34 -21.31
CA TYR A 21 2.68 -23.28 -20.67
C TYR A 21 2.37 -21.91 -20.06
N SER A 22 3.36 -21.29 -19.40
CA SER A 22 3.20 -19.93 -18.84
C SER A 22 2.90 -18.88 -19.93
N ILE A 23 3.61 -18.95 -21.06
CA ILE A 23 3.39 -18.08 -22.22
C ILE A 23 1.98 -18.30 -22.80
N LEU A 24 1.55 -19.55 -22.95
CA LEU A 24 0.21 -19.89 -23.46
C LEU A 24 -0.90 -19.43 -22.52
N LYS A 25 -0.75 -19.63 -21.20
CA LYS A 25 -1.72 -19.19 -20.18
C LYS A 25 -1.86 -17.66 -20.20
N SER A 26 -0.73 -16.94 -20.26
CA SER A 26 -0.72 -15.48 -20.39
C SER A 26 -1.35 -15.01 -21.70
N TRP A 27 -1.05 -15.68 -22.82
CA TRP A 27 -1.65 -15.38 -24.12
C TRP A 27 -3.17 -15.58 -24.10
N ARG A 28 -3.66 -16.73 -23.60
CA ARG A 28 -5.09 -17.05 -23.47
C ARG A 28 -5.82 -15.99 -22.64
N LYS A 29 -5.27 -15.64 -21.46
CA LYS A 29 -5.84 -14.61 -20.57
C LYS A 29 -5.97 -13.27 -21.30
N ASN A 30 -4.96 -12.88 -22.09
CA ASN A 30 -4.98 -11.62 -22.83
C ASN A 30 -5.86 -11.66 -24.09
N TYR A 31 -6.02 -12.83 -24.71
CA TYR A 31 -6.93 -13.05 -25.83
C TYR A 31 -8.39 -12.92 -25.40
N VAL A 32 -8.79 -13.60 -24.30
CA VAL A 32 -10.14 -13.53 -23.73
C VAL A 32 -10.51 -12.09 -23.35
N LYS A 33 -9.54 -11.30 -22.86
CA LYS A 33 -9.72 -9.88 -22.52
C LYS A 33 -9.71 -8.95 -23.74
N GLY A 34 -9.61 -9.46 -24.97
CA GLY A 34 -9.59 -8.67 -26.20
C GLY A 34 -8.27 -7.91 -26.48
N TYR A 35 -7.23 -8.10 -25.66
CA TYR A 35 -5.94 -7.40 -25.82
C TYR A 35 -5.02 -8.03 -26.88
N ARG A 36 -5.28 -9.29 -27.27
CA ARG A 36 -4.52 -10.01 -28.30
C ARG A 36 -5.45 -10.61 -29.34
N LYS A 37 -4.97 -10.68 -30.59
CA LYS A 37 -5.65 -11.38 -31.69
C LYS A 37 -5.32 -12.87 -31.66
N ARG A 38 -6.10 -13.70 -32.37
CA ARG A 38 -5.90 -15.15 -32.54
C ARG A 38 -4.65 -15.45 -33.38
N ARG A 39 -3.47 -15.14 -32.82
CA ARG A 39 -2.15 -15.39 -33.41
C ARG A 39 -1.30 -16.15 -32.40
N ARG A 40 -0.60 -17.19 -32.84
CA ARG A 40 0.29 -18.00 -32.01
C ARG A 40 1.33 -17.12 -31.29
N PRO A 41 1.52 -17.24 -29.97
CA PRO A 41 2.57 -16.51 -29.26
C PRO A 41 3.95 -17.00 -29.70
N VAL A 42 4.87 -16.07 -29.92
CA VAL A 42 6.26 -16.36 -30.33
C VAL A 42 7.21 -15.69 -29.33
N ALA A 43 8.15 -16.46 -28.79
CA ALA A 43 9.24 -15.91 -27.99
C ALA A 43 10.26 -15.28 -28.94
N ARG A 44 10.43 -13.95 -28.87
CA ARG A 44 11.35 -13.20 -29.76
C ARG A 44 12.73 -12.96 -29.15
N ARG A 45 12.91 -13.28 -27.88
CA ARG A 45 14.15 -13.04 -27.13
C ARG A 45 14.65 -14.37 -26.59
N LEU A 46 15.97 -14.53 -26.60
CA LEU A 46 16.64 -15.68 -26.01
C LEU A 46 16.66 -15.50 -24.49
N PHE A 47 16.10 -16.47 -23.78
CA PHE A 47 16.20 -16.57 -22.34
C PHE A 47 16.05 -18.04 -21.92
N ALA A 48 16.68 -18.41 -20.83
CA ALA A 48 16.54 -19.70 -20.20
C ALA A 48 16.09 -19.49 -18.75
N ARG A 49 15.06 -20.21 -18.32
CA ARG A 49 14.69 -20.26 -16.90
C ARG A 49 15.39 -21.47 -16.29
N ALA A 50 16.18 -21.28 -15.25
CA ALA A 50 16.77 -22.41 -14.53
C ALA A 50 15.81 -22.88 -13.44
N LYS A 51 15.50 -24.18 -13.41
CA LYS A 51 14.71 -24.78 -12.33
C LYS A 51 15.56 -24.81 -11.06
N GLN A 52 14.92 -24.79 -9.89
CA GLN A 52 15.62 -24.82 -8.60
C GLN A 52 16.56 -26.05 -8.45
N THR A 53 16.21 -27.18 -9.08
CA THR A 53 17.06 -28.39 -9.08
C THR A 53 18.36 -28.25 -9.87
N LEU A 54 18.46 -27.23 -10.73
CA LEU A 54 19.64 -26.95 -11.56
C LEU A 54 20.55 -25.89 -10.94
N ILE A 55 20.18 -25.30 -9.81
CA ILE A 55 20.90 -24.19 -9.19
C ILE A 55 21.36 -24.56 -7.78
N LYS A 56 22.55 -24.11 -7.40
CA LYS A 56 23.04 -24.18 -6.03
C LYS A 56 23.84 -22.93 -5.71
N LEU A 57 23.52 -22.28 -4.60
CA LEU A 57 24.27 -21.14 -4.08
C LEU A 57 25.44 -21.66 -3.24
N GLU A 58 26.66 -21.32 -3.64
CA GLU A 58 27.90 -21.67 -2.96
C GLU A 58 28.65 -20.37 -2.64
N GLY A 59 28.39 -19.82 -1.44
CA GLY A 59 28.87 -18.49 -1.04
C GLY A 59 28.35 -17.40 -1.97
N GLU A 60 29.26 -16.65 -2.59
CA GLU A 60 28.93 -15.60 -3.58
C GLU A 60 28.92 -16.11 -5.03
N LYS A 61 28.86 -17.44 -5.25
CA LYS A 61 28.77 -18.02 -6.60
C LYS A 61 27.49 -18.81 -6.75
N LEU A 62 26.78 -18.59 -7.86
CA LEU A 62 25.64 -19.42 -8.25
C LEU A 62 26.11 -20.51 -9.21
N ARG A 63 26.13 -21.75 -8.73
CA ARG A 63 26.42 -22.93 -9.54
C ARG A 63 25.19 -23.33 -10.33
N LEU A 64 25.33 -23.41 -11.65
CA LEU A 64 24.31 -23.83 -12.60
C LEU A 64 24.72 -25.13 -13.27
N THR A 65 23.88 -26.15 -13.19
CA THR A 65 24.12 -27.43 -13.88
C THR A 65 23.69 -27.32 -15.36
N VAL A 66 24.66 -27.42 -16.28
CA VAL A 66 24.40 -27.34 -17.73
C VAL A 66 24.23 -28.75 -18.29
N LYS A 67 25.19 -29.64 -18.00
CA LYS A 67 25.12 -31.08 -18.27
C LYS A 67 25.30 -31.87 -16.97
N PRO A 68 24.93 -33.15 -16.92
CA PRO A 68 25.30 -33.99 -15.78
C PRO A 68 26.82 -33.93 -15.53
N GLY A 69 27.24 -33.47 -14.35
CA GLY A 69 28.66 -33.30 -13.99
C GLY A 69 29.34 -32.03 -14.53
N GLU A 70 28.67 -31.22 -15.37
CA GLU A 70 29.23 -29.98 -15.93
C GLU A 70 28.49 -28.75 -15.37
N TYR A 71 29.25 -27.87 -14.72
CA TYR A 71 28.70 -26.73 -13.99
C TYR A 71 29.26 -25.40 -14.50
N VAL A 72 28.41 -24.39 -14.58
CA VAL A 72 28.78 -23.00 -14.82
C VAL A 72 28.60 -22.22 -13.52
N PHE A 73 29.62 -21.46 -13.12
CA PHE A 73 29.55 -20.61 -11.95
C PHE A 73 29.32 -19.17 -12.39
N LEU A 74 28.20 -18.59 -11.93
CA LEU A 74 27.94 -17.17 -12.08
C LEU A 74 28.45 -16.47 -10.82
N ASP A 75 29.38 -15.55 -11.02
CA ASP A 75 29.88 -14.69 -9.95
C ASP A 75 28.81 -13.66 -9.55
N LEU A 76 28.47 -13.66 -8.27
CA LEU A 76 27.44 -12.80 -7.69
C LEU A 76 28.03 -11.63 -6.90
N SER A 77 29.35 -11.55 -6.77
CA SER A 77 30.05 -10.48 -6.04
C SER A 77 29.81 -9.10 -6.67
N LYS A 78 29.68 -9.04 -8.00
CA LYS A 78 29.49 -7.79 -8.78
C LYS A 78 28.04 -7.28 -8.82
N ARG A 79 27.20 -7.67 -7.86
CA ARG A 79 25.79 -7.26 -7.83
C ARG A 79 25.61 -5.86 -7.25
N TYR A 80 24.50 -5.23 -7.65
CA TYR A 80 24.06 -3.94 -7.10
C TYR A 80 23.62 -4.03 -5.62
N PHE A 81 23.43 -5.22 -5.07
CA PHE A 81 22.98 -5.44 -3.69
C PHE A 81 23.62 -6.71 -3.11
N LYS A 82 23.90 -6.70 -1.80
CA LYS A 82 24.36 -7.88 -1.05
C LYS A 82 23.19 -8.82 -0.82
N LEU A 83 23.41 -10.13 -0.96
CA LEU A 83 22.44 -11.13 -0.50
C LEU A 83 22.47 -11.17 1.03
N PRO A 84 21.30 -11.18 1.72
CA PRO A 84 21.26 -11.46 3.14
C PRO A 84 21.91 -12.81 3.46
N SER A 85 22.64 -12.89 4.58
CA SER A 85 23.34 -14.11 5.04
C SER A 85 22.42 -15.31 5.24
N GLU A 86 21.12 -15.07 5.38
CA GLU A 86 20.06 -16.07 5.62
C GLU A 86 19.55 -16.73 4.33
N VAL A 87 19.92 -16.21 3.15
CA VAL A 87 19.42 -16.73 1.86
C VAL A 87 20.18 -18.00 1.48
N SER A 88 19.54 -19.15 1.70
CA SER A 88 20.01 -20.45 1.21
C SER A 88 19.60 -20.70 -0.25
N SER A 89 20.10 -21.80 -0.84
CA SER A 89 19.65 -22.26 -2.18
C SER A 89 18.13 -22.50 -2.25
N ALA A 90 17.47 -22.74 -1.11
CA ALA A 90 16.02 -22.92 -1.02
C ALA A 90 15.25 -21.58 -1.14
N GLY A 91 15.85 -20.47 -0.71
CA GLY A 91 15.31 -19.11 -0.82
C GLY A 91 15.53 -18.48 -2.20
N LEU A 92 16.20 -19.15 -3.13
CA LEU A 92 16.31 -18.68 -4.51
C LEU A 92 15.16 -19.20 -5.34
N GLY A 93 14.40 -18.29 -5.96
CA GLY A 93 13.43 -18.66 -6.98
C GLY A 93 14.13 -19.07 -8.28
N GLU A 94 13.36 -19.48 -9.28
CA GLU A 94 13.87 -19.92 -10.59
C GLU A 94 14.50 -18.74 -11.38
N PRO A 95 15.84 -18.66 -11.54
CA PRO A 95 16.45 -17.54 -12.22
C PRO A 95 16.16 -17.54 -13.71
N ILE A 96 16.09 -16.32 -14.28
CA ILE A 96 15.94 -16.10 -15.72
C ILE A 96 17.26 -15.57 -16.25
N ILE A 97 17.91 -16.38 -17.07
CA ILE A 97 19.20 -16.10 -17.68
C ILE A 97 18.93 -15.60 -19.10
N THR A 98 19.50 -14.45 -19.44
CA THR A 98 19.54 -13.91 -20.80
C THR A 98 21.01 -13.75 -21.22
N PRO A 99 21.31 -13.58 -22.52
CA PRO A 99 22.70 -13.37 -22.96
C PRO A 99 23.41 -12.20 -22.27
N GLU A 100 22.68 -11.17 -21.84
CA GLU A 100 23.24 -9.96 -21.25
C GLU A 100 23.17 -9.94 -19.71
N LYS A 101 22.16 -10.58 -19.11
CA LYS A 101 21.78 -10.38 -17.70
C LYS A 101 21.19 -11.63 -17.08
N VAL A 102 21.41 -11.79 -15.78
CA VAL A 102 20.78 -12.83 -14.95
C VAL A 102 19.81 -12.15 -13.99
N HIS A 103 18.54 -12.49 -14.12
CA HIS A 103 17.50 -12.09 -13.17
C HIS A 103 17.36 -13.20 -12.13
N LEU A 104 17.82 -12.93 -10.90
CA LEU A 104 17.68 -13.85 -9.78
C LEU A 104 16.55 -13.40 -8.86
N PRO A 105 15.38 -14.06 -8.86
CA PRO A 105 14.37 -13.85 -7.83
C PRO A 105 14.87 -14.44 -6.51
N VAL A 106 14.85 -13.63 -5.46
CA VAL A 106 15.23 -14.03 -4.10
C VAL A 106 13.99 -13.97 -3.25
N HIS A 107 13.58 -15.12 -2.73
CA HIS A 107 12.59 -15.27 -1.68
C HIS A 107 13.34 -15.29 -0.35
N TYR A 108 13.44 -14.13 0.27
CA TYR A 108 13.77 -14.08 1.70
C TYR A 108 12.45 -14.27 2.45
N GLY A 109 12.47 -15.07 3.52
CA GLY A 109 11.37 -15.01 4.48
C GLY A 109 11.36 -13.59 5.02
N ASP A 110 10.25 -12.87 4.89
CA ASP A 110 10.09 -11.64 5.66
C ASP A 110 10.19 -12.05 7.13
N GLY A 111 11.36 -11.90 7.73
CA GLY A 111 11.57 -11.99 9.18
C GLY A 111 10.79 -10.91 9.95
N ASN A 112 9.91 -10.18 9.27
CA ASN A 112 9.13 -9.07 9.80
C ASN A 112 7.75 -9.48 10.35
N GLN A 113 7.50 -10.78 10.54
CA GLN A 113 6.28 -11.25 11.21
C GLN A 113 6.39 -11.33 12.75
N GLY A 114 7.48 -10.82 13.35
CA GLY A 114 7.70 -10.97 14.80
C GLY A 114 7.74 -9.72 15.67
N GLY A 115 7.88 -8.50 15.12
CA GLY A 115 8.19 -7.31 15.93
C GLY A 115 7.33 -6.06 15.70
N ASN A 116 6.76 -5.88 14.51
CA ASN A 116 6.03 -4.65 14.20
C ASN A 116 4.58 -4.69 14.71
N PRO A 117 4.07 -3.57 15.26
CA PRO A 117 2.73 -3.53 15.84
C PRO A 117 1.64 -3.64 14.77
N SER A 118 0.45 -4.04 15.21
CA SER A 118 -0.76 -3.99 14.40
C SER A 118 -1.17 -2.53 14.17
N VAL A 119 -1.45 -2.10 12.95
CA VAL A 119 -1.86 -0.71 12.67
C VAL A 119 -3.17 -0.71 11.88
N ALA A 120 -4.14 0.10 12.29
CA ALA A 120 -5.37 0.30 11.52
C ALA A 120 -5.35 1.66 10.80
N TRP A 121 -5.79 1.67 9.55
CA TRP A 121 -5.72 2.80 8.63
C TRP A 121 -7.11 3.26 8.19
N ASP A 122 -7.41 4.53 8.45
CA ASP A 122 -8.54 5.29 7.94
C ASP A 122 -8.19 5.93 6.60
N PHE A 123 -9.06 5.77 5.60
CA PHE A 123 -8.76 6.15 4.22
C PHE A 123 -9.48 7.45 3.83
N ASN A 124 -8.75 8.56 3.87
CA ASN A 124 -9.28 9.87 3.49
C ASN A 124 -9.01 10.21 2.02
N LEU A 125 -9.64 11.29 1.52
CA LEU A 125 -9.48 11.74 0.12
C LEU A 125 -8.06 12.19 -0.22
N LEU A 126 -7.34 12.75 0.76
CA LEU A 126 -6.01 13.34 0.58
C LEU A 126 -5.01 12.86 1.66
N SER A 127 -5.40 11.95 2.55
CA SER A 127 -4.50 11.34 3.52
C SER A 127 -4.89 9.89 3.81
N LEU A 128 -3.94 9.12 4.31
CA LEU A 128 -4.20 7.86 5.00
C LEU A 128 -3.77 8.06 6.45
N ASP A 129 -4.67 7.78 7.38
CA ASP A 129 -4.49 8.08 8.80
C ASP A 129 -4.45 6.75 9.56
N GLY A 130 -3.24 6.35 9.98
CA GLY A 130 -2.94 5.10 10.69
C GLY A 130 -2.83 5.31 12.19
N TYR A 131 -3.25 4.33 12.99
CA TYR A 131 -3.10 4.38 14.44
C TYR A 131 -2.68 3.03 15.02
N SER A 132 -1.71 3.06 15.94
CA SER A 132 -1.45 2.00 16.92
C SER A 132 -1.00 2.60 18.27
N PRO A 133 -1.30 1.96 19.40
CA PRO A 133 -0.78 2.40 20.70
C PRO A 133 0.74 2.50 20.78
N GLU A 134 1.44 1.63 20.06
CA GLU A 134 2.90 1.53 20.06
C GLU A 134 3.56 2.57 19.13
N THR A 135 2.89 2.96 18.05
CA THR A 135 3.42 3.89 17.04
C THR A 135 2.79 5.28 17.10
N GLY A 136 1.68 5.44 17.81
CA GLY A 136 0.89 6.66 17.84
C GLY A 136 0.10 6.88 16.55
N TRP A 137 -0.19 8.16 16.27
CA TRP A 137 -0.90 8.57 15.05
C TRP A 137 0.08 8.80 13.90
N ILE A 138 -0.12 8.07 12.80
CA ILE A 138 0.67 8.17 11.57
C ILE A 138 -0.21 8.76 10.49
N ARG A 139 0.26 9.82 9.83
CA ARG A 139 -0.46 10.43 8.70
C ARG A 139 0.39 10.41 7.45
N ILE A 140 -0.12 9.76 6.40
CA ILE A 140 0.49 9.73 5.07
C ILE A 140 -0.30 10.68 4.17
N ASP A 141 0.36 11.74 3.70
CA ASP A 141 -0.23 12.66 2.72
C ASP A 141 -0.31 12.01 1.33
N THR A 142 -1.50 12.01 0.74
CA THR A 142 -1.76 11.50 -0.63
C THR A 142 -2.09 12.63 -1.62
N SER A 143 -1.93 13.89 -1.23
CA SER A 143 -2.14 15.08 -2.08
C SER A 143 -1.34 15.03 -3.38
N LYS A 144 -0.09 14.55 -3.34
CA LYS A 144 0.77 14.39 -4.52
C LYS A 144 0.20 13.35 -5.49
N LEU A 145 -0.33 12.24 -4.97
CA LEU A 145 -1.01 11.22 -5.76
C LEU A 145 -2.29 11.76 -6.40
N ALA A 146 -3.12 12.47 -5.63
CA ALA A 146 -4.30 13.15 -6.16
C ALA A 146 -3.94 14.15 -7.27
N SER A 147 -2.84 14.90 -7.10
CA SER A 147 -2.33 15.86 -8.09
C SER A 147 -1.89 15.19 -9.41
N VAL A 148 -1.32 13.98 -9.35
CA VAL A 148 -1.01 13.18 -10.54
C VAL A 148 -2.28 12.87 -11.35
N HIS A 149 -3.37 12.49 -10.67
CA HIS A 149 -4.66 12.24 -11.33
C HIS A 149 -5.29 13.51 -11.88
N ILE A 150 -5.25 14.61 -11.13
CA ILE A 150 -5.80 15.90 -11.54
C ILE A 150 -5.09 16.42 -12.80
N SER A 151 -3.76 16.52 -12.76
CA SER A 151 -2.96 17.02 -13.88
C SER A 151 -3.11 16.16 -15.15
N SER A 152 -3.13 14.84 -14.98
CA SER A 152 -3.33 13.90 -16.10
C SER A 152 -4.74 14.00 -16.69
N PHE A 153 -5.76 14.18 -15.84
CA PHE A 153 -7.14 14.40 -16.27
C PHE A 153 -7.27 15.69 -17.08
N GLU A 154 -6.67 16.80 -16.64
CA GLU A 154 -6.72 18.07 -17.35
C GLU A 154 -6.06 17.99 -18.73
N LYS A 155 -4.90 17.32 -18.83
CA LYS A 155 -4.26 17.06 -20.13
C LYS A 155 -5.16 16.22 -21.04
N ARG A 156 -5.79 15.15 -20.52
CA ARG A 156 -6.73 14.32 -21.31
C ARG A 156 -7.94 15.13 -21.77
N ARG A 157 -8.52 15.94 -20.88
CA ARG A 157 -9.67 16.81 -21.18
C ARG A 157 -9.34 17.83 -22.27
N SER A 158 -8.16 18.45 -22.20
CA SER A 158 -7.70 19.38 -23.24
C SER A 158 -7.56 18.71 -24.60
N VAL A 159 -7.01 17.49 -24.66
CA VAL A 159 -6.84 16.75 -25.91
C VAL A 159 -8.18 16.33 -26.49
N GLN A 160 -9.11 15.89 -25.64
CA GLN A 160 -10.47 15.53 -26.05
C GLN A 160 -11.23 16.71 -26.63
N ARG A 161 -11.11 17.91 -26.05
CA ARG A 161 -11.74 19.13 -26.58
C ARG A 161 -11.22 19.49 -27.98
N LYS A 162 -9.92 19.34 -28.24
CA LYS A 162 -9.29 19.78 -29.48
C LYS A 162 -9.44 18.80 -30.65
N ALA A 163 -9.45 17.48 -30.41
CA ALA A 163 -9.41 16.52 -31.52
C ALA A 163 -9.91 15.10 -31.14
N SER A 164 -11.08 14.99 -30.48
CA SER A 164 -11.59 13.73 -29.88
C SER A 164 -11.58 12.49 -30.80
N ARG A 165 -11.85 12.65 -32.11
CA ARG A 165 -11.99 11.53 -33.06
C ARG A 165 -10.70 11.17 -33.83
N SER A 166 -9.63 11.96 -33.72
CA SER A 166 -8.42 11.76 -34.51
C SER A 166 -7.58 10.55 -34.04
N LYS A 167 -6.92 9.85 -34.99
CA LYS A 167 -5.94 8.79 -34.66
C LYS A 167 -4.79 9.35 -33.80
N ARG A 168 -4.39 10.61 -34.02
CA ARG A 168 -3.33 11.30 -33.24
C ARG A 168 -3.76 11.54 -31.79
N ALA A 169 -4.98 12.02 -31.55
CA ALA A 169 -5.50 12.21 -30.19
C ALA A 169 -5.58 10.90 -29.42
N ARG A 170 -6.02 9.80 -30.05
CA ARG A 170 -6.02 8.47 -29.42
C ARG A 170 -4.62 8.04 -28.95
N ARG A 171 -3.58 8.28 -29.76
CA ARG A 171 -2.19 8.00 -29.34
C ARG A 171 -1.78 8.86 -28.14
N VAL A 172 -2.10 10.15 -28.16
CA VAL A 172 -1.78 11.09 -27.06
C VAL A 172 -2.51 10.70 -25.77
N LEU A 173 -3.81 10.38 -25.84
CA LEU A 173 -4.58 9.89 -24.69
C LEU A 173 -3.99 8.62 -24.10
N SER A 174 -3.57 7.68 -24.94
CA SER A 174 -2.90 6.44 -24.50
C SER A 174 -1.54 6.72 -23.83
N LYS A 175 -0.74 7.66 -24.38
CA LYS A 175 0.53 8.11 -23.77
C LYS A 175 0.29 8.68 -22.38
N TYR A 176 -0.68 9.59 -22.21
CA TYR A 176 -0.97 10.20 -20.90
C TYR A 176 -1.58 9.20 -19.92
N SER A 177 -2.46 8.30 -20.37
CA SER A 177 -2.99 7.22 -19.51
C SER A 177 -1.88 6.30 -19.00
N ARG A 178 -0.89 5.96 -19.86
CA ARG A 178 0.26 5.17 -19.43
C ARG A 178 1.14 5.95 -18.44
N ARG A 179 1.35 7.24 -18.69
CA ARG A 179 2.14 8.11 -17.79
C ARG A 179 1.49 8.27 -16.42
N GLU A 180 0.18 8.48 -16.39
CA GLU A 180 -0.63 8.53 -15.16
C GLU A 180 -0.48 7.23 -14.38
N ARG A 181 -0.73 6.08 -15.01
CA ARG A 181 -0.60 4.76 -14.37
C ARG A 181 0.79 4.50 -13.81
N ASN A 182 1.85 4.86 -14.54
CA ASN A 182 3.22 4.65 -14.06
C ASN A 182 3.56 5.56 -12.87
N ARG A 183 3.11 6.83 -12.89
CA ARG A 183 3.35 7.77 -11.79
C ARG A 183 2.53 7.43 -10.56
N ALA A 184 1.23 7.17 -10.72
CA ALA A 184 0.35 6.73 -9.65
C ALA A 184 0.87 5.42 -9.04
N GLY A 185 1.24 4.45 -9.88
CA GLY A 185 1.85 3.20 -9.42
C GLY A 185 3.11 3.39 -8.58
N LYS A 186 3.99 4.35 -8.93
CA LYS A 186 5.16 4.66 -8.09
C LYS A 186 4.75 5.13 -6.70
N HIS A 187 3.83 6.08 -6.59
CA HIS A 187 3.34 6.59 -5.30
C HIS A 187 2.62 5.49 -4.50
N GLN A 188 1.78 4.68 -5.16
CA GLN A 188 1.09 3.56 -4.51
C GLN A 188 2.09 2.55 -3.90
N LEU A 189 3.14 2.20 -4.64
CA LEU A 189 4.17 1.28 -4.17
C LEU A 189 4.98 1.85 -3.01
N GLU A 190 5.20 3.17 -3.00
CA GLU A 190 5.91 3.89 -1.95
C GLU A 190 5.07 3.99 -0.68
N ILE A 191 3.79 4.38 -0.79
CA ILE A 191 2.83 4.35 0.32
C ILE A 191 2.78 2.96 0.95
N ALA A 192 2.67 1.91 0.13
CA ALA A 192 2.68 0.55 0.63
C ALA A 192 3.99 0.18 1.34
N ARG A 193 5.16 0.67 0.88
CA ARG A 193 6.44 0.44 1.58
C ARG A 193 6.46 1.13 2.95
N VAL A 194 5.98 2.36 3.02
CA VAL A 194 5.90 3.11 4.29
C VAL A 194 5.02 2.34 5.28
N ILE A 195 3.83 1.93 4.85
CA ILE A 195 2.91 1.12 5.68
C ILE A 195 3.65 -0.13 6.17
N GLN A 196 4.22 -0.94 5.28
CA GLN A 196 4.93 -2.16 5.67
C GLN A 196 6.10 -1.94 6.64
N SER A 197 6.78 -0.80 6.57
CA SER A 197 7.88 -0.50 7.47
C SER A 197 7.44 -0.23 8.91
N VAL A 198 6.19 0.21 9.10
CA VAL A 198 5.64 0.59 10.42
C VAL A 198 4.67 -0.42 11.01
N CYS A 199 4.24 -1.43 10.25
CA CYS A 199 3.21 -2.38 10.69
C CYS A 199 3.60 -3.85 10.48
N GLY A 200 3.16 -4.72 11.39
CA GLY A 200 3.20 -6.17 11.22
C GLY A 200 1.87 -6.67 10.62
N SER A 201 0.76 -6.37 11.28
CA SER A 201 -0.60 -6.60 10.76
C SER A 201 -1.29 -5.29 10.40
N VAL A 202 -2.12 -5.31 9.36
CA VAL A 202 -2.75 -4.12 8.79
C VAL A 202 -4.25 -4.23 8.80
N GLY A 203 -4.93 -3.36 9.55
CA GLY A 203 -6.35 -3.11 9.42
C GLY A 203 -6.59 -2.02 8.37
N LEU A 204 -7.34 -2.30 7.31
CA LEU A 204 -7.69 -1.29 6.31
C LEU A 204 -9.19 -1.03 6.33
N GLU A 205 -9.58 0.23 6.21
CA GLU A 205 -10.98 0.59 6.04
C GLU A 205 -11.55 0.00 4.74
N GLU A 206 -12.66 -0.74 4.84
CA GLU A 206 -13.33 -1.35 3.69
C GLU A 206 -14.13 -0.31 2.89
N LEU A 207 -13.43 0.41 2.02
CA LEU A 207 -14.05 1.43 1.18
C LEU A 207 -14.51 0.87 -0.18
N SER A 208 -15.79 1.09 -0.52
CA SER A 208 -16.34 0.87 -1.86
C SER A 208 -16.71 2.20 -2.50
N LYS A 209 -16.06 2.52 -3.63
CA LYS A 209 -16.36 3.76 -4.38
C LYS A 209 -17.79 3.78 -4.90
N GLU A 210 -18.29 2.62 -5.30
CA GLU A 210 -19.62 2.43 -5.88
C GLU A 210 -20.71 2.87 -4.90
N ARG A 211 -20.53 2.57 -3.61
CA ARG A 211 -21.44 2.96 -2.53
C ARG A 211 -21.33 4.45 -2.14
N MET A 212 -20.27 5.15 -2.57
CA MET A 212 -20.00 6.55 -2.21
C MET A 212 -20.39 7.56 -3.29
N TYR A 213 -20.80 7.11 -4.48
CA TYR A 213 -21.24 8.02 -5.52
C TYR A 213 -22.59 8.66 -5.17
N THR A 214 -22.68 9.96 -5.40
CA THR A 214 -23.89 10.76 -5.16
C THR A 214 -24.36 11.40 -6.48
N ARG A 215 -25.39 12.26 -6.43
CA ARG A 215 -25.80 13.06 -7.59
C ARG A 215 -24.79 14.16 -7.94
N SER A 216 -23.83 14.46 -7.06
CA SER A 216 -22.84 15.51 -7.28
C SER A 216 -21.71 15.04 -8.19
N ARG A 217 -21.62 15.64 -9.38
CA ARG A 217 -20.56 15.35 -10.36
C ARG A 217 -19.16 15.70 -9.84
N LEU A 218 -19.03 16.75 -9.03
CA LEU A 218 -17.75 17.17 -8.45
C LEU A 218 -17.29 16.16 -7.39
N TRP A 219 -18.21 15.72 -6.53
CA TRP A 219 -17.96 14.67 -5.53
C TRP A 219 -17.52 13.36 -6.19
N ASN A 220 -18.29 12.86 -7.15
CA ASN A 220 -17.98 11.61 -7.86
C ASN A 220 -16.62 11.67 -8.57
N ARG A 221 -16.24 12.86 -9.06
CA ARG A 221 -14.92 13.07 -9.66
C ARG A 221 -13.79 13.00 -8.63
N ARG A 222 -14.00 13.48 -7.41
CA ARG A 222 -13.02 13.33 -6.32
C ARG A 222 -12.89 11.86 -5.91
N ILE A 223 -14.02 11.19 -5.65
CA ILE A 223 -14.05 9.77 -5.28
C ILE A 223 -13.40 8.88 -6.34
N SER A 224 -13.68 9.09 -7.63
CA SER A 224 -13.11 8.25 -8.69
C SER A 224 -11.58 8.31 -8.78
N ARG A 225 -10.96 9.39 -8.31
CA ARG A 225 -9.49 9.59 -8.31
C ARG A 225 -8.77 9.01 -7.09
N SER A 226 -9.50 8.57 -6.07
CA SER A 226 -8.90 7.91 -4.90
C SER A 226 -8.29 6.57 -5.31
N ASP A 227 -7.21 6.14 -4.65
CA ASP A 227 -6.50 4.90 -4.99
C ASP A 227 -6.60 3.81 -3.94
N TRP A 228 -7.55 3.94 -3.00
CA TRP A 228 -7.75 3.06 -1.85
C TRP A 228 -7.63 1.57 -2.19
N ARG A 229 -8.47 1.04 -3.08
CA ARG A 229 -8.43 -0.38 -3.49
C ARG A 229 -7.13 -0.78 -4.21
N SER A 230 -6.46 0.13 -4.91
CA SER A 230 -5.17 -0.16 -5.53
C SER A 230 -4.08 -0.34 -4.48
N ILE A 231 -4.11 0.47 -3.42
CA ILE A 231 -3.20 0.39 -2.28
C ILE A 231 -3.50 -0.88 -1.47
N THR A 232 -4.77 -1.17 -1.17
CA THR A 232 -5.19 -2.41 -0.50
C THR A 232 -4.65 -3.64 -1.23
N ARG A 233 -4.85 -3.75 -2.54
CA ARG A 233 -4.35 -4.88 -3.32
C ARG A 233 -2.82 -5.02 -3.26
N ILE A 234 -2.08 -3.91 -3.30
CA ILE A 234 -0.62 -3.96 -3.18
C ILE A 234 -0.21 -4.47 -1.79
N LEU A 235 -0.93 -4.08 -0.73
CA LEU A 235 -0.67 -4.54 0.63
C LEU A 235 -0.99 -6.02 0.79
N GLU A 236 -2.14 -6.48 0.28
CA GLU A 236 -2.52 -7.90 0.25
C GLU A 236 -1.48 -8.75 -0.51
N GLU A 237 -1.03 -8.27 -1.67
CA GLU A 237 -0.01 -8.96 -2.49
C GLU A 237 1.33 -9.09 -1.76
N ARG A 238 1.69 -8.18 -0.85
CA ARG A 238 3.00 -8.18 -0.19
C ARG A 238 3.00 -8.76 1.22
N LEU A 239 1.94 -8.54 2.00
CA LEU A 239 1.82 -9.03 3.38
C LEU A 239 1.07 -10.36 3.47
N GLY A 240 0.49 -10.81 2.35
CA GLY A 240 -0.40 -11.96 2.30
C GLY A 240 -1.81 -11.63 2.82
N GLU A 241 -2.79 -12.42 2.40
CA GLU A 241 -4.20 -12.25 2.80
C GLU A 241 -4.41 -12.34 4.31
N ALA A 242 -3.54 -13.05 5.04
CA ALA A 242 -3.60 -13.16 6.50
C ALA A 242 -3.07 -11.91 7.23
N GLY A 243 -2.20 -11.12 6.59
CA GLY A 243 -1.58 -9.93 7.17
C GLY A 243 -2.42 -8.65 7.01
N VAL A 244 -3.41 -8.67 6.12
CA VAL A 244 -4.30 -7.53 5.83
C VAL A 244 -5.73 -7.91 6.16
N LYS A 245 -6.40 -7.09 6.98
CA LYS A 245 -7.79 -7.28 7.37
C LYS A 245 -8.61 -6.06 6.96
N GLU A 246 -9.56 -6.24 6.05
CA GLU A 246 -10.55 -5.20 5.77
C GLU A 246 -11.52 -5.07 6.96
N LEU A 247 -11.72 -3.85 7.42
CA LEU A 247 -12.53 -3.50 8.57
C LEU A 247 -13.70 -2.66 8.09
N ASP A 248 -14.89 -2.96 8.60
CA ASP A 248 -16.07 -2.20 8.23
C ASP A 248 -15.88 -0.71 8.58
N PRO A 249 -16.25 0.23 7.69
CA PRO A 249 -16.08 1.69 7.92
C PRO A 249 -17.21 2.32 8.74
N TYR A 250 -18.33 1.64 8.93
CA TYR A 250 -19.57 2.25 9.41
C TYR A 250 -19.38 2.89 10.78
N GLY A 251 -19.68 4.19 10.86
CA GLY A 251 -19.55 4.99 12.07
C GLY A 251 -18.13 5.10 12.65
N SER A 252 -17.08 4.70 11.91
CA SER A 252 -15.69 4.86 12.35
C SER A 252 -15.42 6.30 12.82
N SER A 253 -15.88 7.28 12.05
CA SER A 253 -15.70 8.71 12.35
C SER A 253 -16.80 9.36 13.19
N SER A 254 -17.92 8.67 13.48
CA SER A 254 -19.07 9.23 14.22
C SER A 254 -19.22 8.68 15.64
N PHE A 255 -18.66 7.51 15.94
CA PHE A 255 -18.63 7.00 17.30
C PHE A 255 -17.43 7.57 18.07
N CYS A 256 -17.64 7.95 19.32
CA CYS A 256 -16.57 8.32 20.22
C CYS A 256 -15.67 7.11 20.50
N SER A 257 -14.38 7.23 20.21
CA SER A 257 -13.42 6.16 20.51
C SER A 257 -13.33 5.84 22.01
N ARG A 258 -13.48 6.84 22.89
CA ARG A 258 -13.39 6.64 24.35
C ARG A 258 -14.62 5.98 24.97
N CYS A 259 -15.83 6.47 24.70
CA CYS A 259 -17.06 5.98 25.37
C CYS A 259 -18.06 5.28 24.45
N GLY A 260 -17.93 5.38 23.13
CA GLY A 260 -18.87 4.79 22.17
C GLY A 260 -20.13 5.61 21.89
N TRP A 261 -20.23 6.83 22.41
CA TRP A 261 -21.33 7.75 22.08
C TRP A 261 -21.38 8.06 20.58
N HIS A 262 -22.58 8.11 20.00
CA HIS A 262 -22.76 8.40 18.57
C HIS A 262 -23.01 9.90 18.35
N ASN A 263 -22.08 10.57 17.67
CA ASN A 263 -22.30 11.92 17.20
C ASN A 263 -23.06 11.91 15.86
N GLN A 264 -24.29 12.43 15.86
CA GLN A 264 -25.13 12.50 14.67
C GLN A 264 -24.78 13.70 13.76
N ASP A 265 -24.14 14.73 14.31
CA ASP A 265 -23.91 16.02 13.64
C ASP A 265 -22.42 16.30 13.43
N LEU A 266 -21.83 15.65 12.42
CA LEU A 266 -20.41 15.79 12.14
C LEU A 266 -20.04 16.97 11.21
N ASN A 267 -21.00 17.66 10.59
CA ASN A 267 -20.91 18.89 9.77
C ASN A 267 -19.57 19.23 9.07
N GLY A 268 -18.82 18.24 8.60
CA GLY A 268 -17.48 18.45 8.03
C GLY A 268 -16.42 18.96 9.02
N ALA A 269 -16.64 18.86 10.34
CA ALA A 269 -15.68 19.30 11.34
C ALA A 269 -14.42 18.42 11.34
N ASP A 270 -13.25 19.06 11.42
CA ASP A 270 -11.95 18.38 11.60
C ASP A 270 -11.73 17.88 13.03
N VAL A 271 -12.55 18.37 13.98
CA VAL A 271 -12.50 18.02 15.39
C VAL A 271 -13.77 17.25 15.76
N PHE A 272 -13.58 16.08 16.38
CA PHE A 272 -14.64 15.32 17.00
C PHE A 272 -14.83 15.80 18.44
N VAL A 273 -16.08 16.11 18.81
CA VAL A 273 -16.48 16.48 20.17
C VAL A 273 -17.52 15.48 20.66
N CYS A 274 -17.25 14.82 21.78
CA CYS A 274 -18.18 13.89 22.41
C CYS A 274 -19.10 14.64 23.39
N GLY A 275 -20.42 14.55 23.20
CA GLY A 275 -21.40 15.12 24.13
C GLY A 275 -21.54 14.37 25.46
N GLU A 276 -21.09 13.12 25.53
CA GLU A 276 -21.26 12.28 26.72
C GLU A 276 -20.03 12.30 27.65
N CYS A 277 -18.82 12.17 27.09
CA CYS A 277 -17.58 12.06 27.87
C CYS A 277 -16.63 13.25 27.71
N GLY A 278 -17.01 14.28 26.96
CA GLY A 278 -16.23 15.50 26.76
C GLY A 278 -14.96 15.34 25.90
N LEU A 279 -14.70 14.16 25.33
CA LEU A 279 -13.53 13.94 24.49
C LEU A 279 -13.52 14.90 23.29
N ARG A 280 -12.41 15.62 23.13
CA ARG A 280 -12.12 16.48 21.97
C ARG A 280 -10.83 16.03 21.31
N ILE A 281 -10.92 15.56 20.07
CA ILE A 281 -9.78 14.96 19.34
C ILE A 281 -9.94 15.20 17.83
N ASN A 282 -8.85 15.11 17.06
CA ASN A 282 -8.94 15.11 15.60
C ASN A 282 -9.88 13.98 15.12
N ARG A 283 -10.76 14.29 14.16
CA ARG A 283 -11.79 13.36 13.69
C ARG A 283 -11.21 12.15 12.97
N GLN A 284 -10.17 12.33 12.16
CA GLN A 284 -9.50 11.24 11.45
C GLN A 284 -8.77 10.31 12.44
N LEU A 285 -8.12 10.89 13.45
CA LEU A 285 -7.53 10.12 14.55
C LEU A 285 -8.59 9.32 15.33
N ASN A 286 -9.74 9.92 15.64
CA ASN A 286 -10.85 9.20 16.27
C ASN A 286 -11.31 8.00 15.41
N ALA A 287 -11.40 8.19 14.09
CA ALA A 287 -11.73 7.12 13.15
C ALA A 287 -10.69 6.00 13.14
N ALA A 288 -9.40 6.35 13.06
CA ALA A 288 -8.30 5.39 13.09
C ALA A 288 -8.28 4.57 14.39
N ILE A 289 -8.51 5.20 15.55
CA ILE A 289 -8.61 4.50 16.85
C ILE A 289 -9.79 3.51 16.86
N ASN A 290 -10.96 3.92 16.35
CA ASN A 290 -12.12 3.03 16.26
C ASN A 290 -11.86 1.83 15.35
N LEU A 291 -11.18 2.03 14.21
CA LEU A 291 -10.76 0.94 13.33
C LEU A 291 -9.74 0.03 14.03
N TYR A 292 -8.79 0.60 14.78
CA TYR A 292 -7.83 -0.19 15.57
C TYR A 292 -8.52 -1.08 16.60
N MET A 293 -9.53 -0.56 17.31
CA MET A 293 -10.33 -1.38 18.22
C MET A 293 -11.05 -2.53 17.51
N ARG A 294 -11.56 -2.31 16.29
CA ARG A 294 -12.17 -3.36 15.47
C ARG A 294 -11.14 -4.42 15.05
N LEU A 295 -9.92 -4.01 14.73
CA LEU A 295 -8.82 -4.90 14.41
C LEU A 295 -8.44 -5.78 15.63
N ARG A 296 -8.24 -5.14 16.78
CA ARG A 296 -7.71 -5.77 18.00
C ARG A 296 -8.72 -6.66 18.73
N PHE A 297 -9.92 -6.15 18.96
CA PHE A 297 -10.94 -6.84 19.76
C PHE A 297 -11.94 -7.63 18.90
N GLY A 298 -11.99 -7.36 17.60
CA GLY A 298 -13.05 -7.86 16.74
C GLY A 298 -14.39 -7.19 17.04
N TYR A 299 -15.35 -7.43 16.16
CA TYR A 299 -16.68 -6.85 16.27
C TYR A 299 -17.76 -7.77 15.70
N THR A 300 -19.00 -7.38 15.97
CA THR A 300 -20.21 -7.99 15.41
C THR A 300 -21.07 -6.89 14.81
N GLU A 301 -21.71 -7.20 13.70
CA GLU A 301 -22.64 -6.32 13.04
C GLU A 301 -24.06 -6.66 13.51
N LYS A 302 -24.78 -5.64 14.00
CA LYS A 302 -26.19 -5.76 14.36
C LYS A 302 -27.02 -4.85 13.47
N TRP A 303 -28.16 -5.36 13.02
CA TRP A 303 -29.16 -4.58 12.31
C TRP A 303 -30.36 -4.40 13.24
N VAL A 304 -30.67 -3.16 13.60
CA VAL A 304 -31.82 -2.83 14.46
C VAL A 304 -32.60 -1.72 13.78
N GLY A 305 -33.88 -1.98 13.47
CA GLY A 305 -34.76 -1.01 12.81
C GLY A 305 -34.24 -0.47 11.48
N GLY A 306 -33.57 -1.32 10.68
CA GLY A 306 -32.99 -0.91 9.39
C GLY A 306 -31.69 -0.11 9.47
N ARG A 307 -31.16 0.15 10.67
CA ARG A 307 -29.84 0.79 10.87
C ARG A 307 -28.80 -0.25 11.28
N LYS A 308 -27.62 -0.16 10.65
CA LYS A 308 -26.44 -0.95 11.01
C LYS A 308 -25.84 -0.40 12.31
N TYR A 309 -25.34 -1.26 13.17
CA TYR A 309 -24.60 -0.92 14.38
C TYR A 309 -23.43 -1.88 14.55
N ILE A 310 -22.32 -1.37 15.06
CA ILE A 310 -21.13 -2.16 15.34
C ILE A 310 -20.98 -2.32 16.83
N LYS A 311 -21.04 -3.57 17.30
CA LYS A 311 -20.77 -3.92 18.69
C LYS A 311 -19.39 -4.58 18.76
N LEU A 312 -18.43 -3.90 19.40
CA LEU A 312 -17.13 -4.49 19.72
C LEU A 312 -17.33 -5.71 20.63
N ARG A 313 -16.46 -6.72 20.49
CA ARG A 313 -16.45 -7.90 21.38
C ARG A 313 -15.70 -7.60 22.69
N MET A 314 -16.04 -6.48 23.32
CA MET A 314 -15.51 -6.00 24.60
C MET A 314 -16.70 -5.75 25.54
N GLU A 315 -16.54 -5.99 26.85
CA GLU A 315 -17.62 -5.91 27.82
C GLU A 315 -17.84 -4.46 28.29
N GLY A 316 -18.95 -3.86 27.86
CA GLY A 316 -19.45 -2.60 28.42
C GLY A 316 -18.67 -1.33 28.04
N ALA A 317 -19.24 -0.17 28.40
CA ALA A 317 -18.64 1.14 28.15
C ALA A 317 -17.54 1.50 29.15
N SER A 318 -17.57 0.95 30.37
CA SER A 318 -16.57 1.13 31.42
C SER A 318 -15.20 0.58 31.01
N GLN A 319 -15.16 -0.69 30.57
CA GLN A 319 -13.93 -1.34 30.13
C GLN A 319 -13.31 -0.66 28.90
N ARG A 320 -14.14 -0.11 28.00
CA ARG A 320 -13.67 0.69 26.87
C ARG A 320 -12.99 1.98 27.35
N ARG A 321 -13.59 2.69 28.31
CA ARG A 321 -13.03 3.94 28.86
C ARG A 321 -11.70 3.67 29.55
N GLU A 322 -11.63 2.65 30.40
CA GLU A 322 -10.40 2.22 31.08
C GLU A 322 -9.30 1.85 30.08
N TRP A 323 -9.62 1.03 29.08
CA TRP A 323 -8.64 0.68 28.04
C TRP A 323 -8.15 1.92 27.28
N TRP A 324 -9.05 2.84 26.93
CA TRP A 324 -8.69 4.06 26.22
C TRP A 324 -7.79 4.95 27.08
N ASP A 325 -8.12 5.13 28.36
CA ASP A 325 -7.36 5.96 29.30
C ASP A 325 -5.97 5.35 29.60
N HIS A 326 -5.84 4.02 29.63
CA HIS A 326 -4.56 3.36 29.86
C HIS A 326 -3.69 3.17 28.61
N THR A 327 -4.31 3.05 27.42
CA THR A 327 -3.61 2.64 26.20
C THR A 327 -3.53 3.76 25.17
N VAL A 328 -4.64 4.45 24.93
CA VAL A 328 -4.72 5.49 23.89
C VAL A 328 -4.16 6.79 24.44
N LEU A 329 -4.65 7.24 25.60
CA LEU A 329 -4.26 8.52 26.18
C LEU A 329 -2.73 8.70 26.30
N PRO A 330 -1.94 7.71 26.76
CA PRO A 330 -0.49 7.86 26.81
C PRO A 330 0.17 7.87 25.43
N SER A 331 -0.37 7.12 24.46
CA SER A 331 0.16 7.09 23.08
C SER A 331 -0.01 8.42 22.33
N LEU A 332 -1.04 9.20 22.70
CA LEU A 332 -1.26 10.53 22.13
C LEU A 332 -0.14 11.51 22.54
N LEU A 333 0.41 11.34 23.74
CA LEU A 333 1.53 12.15 24.24
C LEU A 333 2.85 11.80 23.55
N LEU A 334 3.07 10.54 23.16
CA LEU A 334 4.24 10.09 22.41
C LEU A 334 4.22 10.55 20.93
N GLY A 335 3.03 10.74 20.34
CA GLY A 335 2.85 11.18 18.95
C GLY A 335 2.78 12.70 18.74
N GLY A 336 3.08 13.52 19.76
CA GLY A 336 2.99 14.99 19.67
C GLY A 336 1.55 15.53 19.54
N CYS A 337 0.54 14.72 19.87
CA CYS A 337 -0.84 15.17 19.87
C CYS A 337 -1.14 15.87 21.20
N VAL A 338 -1.11 17.20 21.17
CA VAL A 338 -1.65 18.02 22.26
C VAL A 338 -3.15 17.73 22.33
N LEU A 339 -3.62 17.13 23.42
CA LEU A 339 -5.00 17.33 23.85
C LEU A 339 -5.15 18.83 23.96
N THR A 340 -5.90 19.47 23.04
CA THR A 340 -6.37 20.82 23.27
C THR A 340 -7.28 20.72 24.47
N GLY A 341 -6.66 20.84 25.65
CA GLY A 341 -7.32 20.91 26.94
C GLY A 341 -8.36 22.02 26.88
N ALA A 342 -9.37 21.85 27.72
CA ALA A 342 -10.39 22.84 27.97
C ALA A 342 -9.80 24.26 27.87
N GLU A 343 -10.44 25.13 27.08
CA GLU A 343 -10.11 26.55 27.06
C GLU A 343 -10.22 27.10 28.49
N LEU A 344 -9.09 27.17 29.19
CA LEU A 344 -8.96 28.02 30.36
C LEU A 344 -8.65 29.42 29.84
N LYS A 345 -9.69 30.26 29.88
CA LYS A 345 -9.60 31.70 29.65
C LYS A 345 -8.58 32.30 30.62
N GLY A 346 -7.35 32.53 30.17
CA GLY A 346 -6.34 33.22 30.94
C GLY A 346 -5.12 33.57 30.09
N THR A 347 -4.91 34.86 29.84
CA THR A 347 -3.73 35.42 29.16
C THR A 347 -2.49 35.22 30.02
N ASN A 348 -1.56 34.34 29.62
CA ASN A 348 -0.24 34.29 30.23
C ASN A 348 0.86 34.07 29.17
N GLU A 349 1.74 35.06 29.03
CA GLU A 349 2.84 35.13 28.05
C GLU A 349 3.82 33.94 28.14
N LEU A 350 3.91 33.27 29.29
CA LEU A 350 4.73 32.07 29.50
C LEU A 350 4.32 30.90 28.58
N VAL A 351 3.03 30.78 28.23
CA VAL A 351 2.54 29.75 27.29
C VAL A 351 3.02 30.02 25.87
N ARG A 352 3.17 31.30 25.50
CA ARG A 352 3.69 31.73 24.19
C ARG A 352 5.18 31.42 24.06
N PHE A 353 5.94 31.62 25.14
CA PHE A 353 7.36 31.28 25.19
C PHE A 353 7.60 29.75 25.12
N LEU A 354 6.76 28.95 25.80
CA LEU A 354 6.74 27.49 25.65
C LEU A 354 6.29 27.05 24.26
N TYR A 355 5.32 27.73 23.65
CA TYR A 355 4.88 27.45 22.27
C TYR A 355 5.98 27.70 21.24
N ASP A 356 6.76 28.77 21.39
CA ASP A 356 7.89 29.08 20.50
C ASP A 356 9.11 28.17 20.76
N ALA A 357 9.33 27.73 22.01
CA ALA A 357 10.40 26.79 22.38
C ALA A 357 10.09 25.33 21.99
N VAL A 358 8.81 24.92 21.98
CA VAL A 358 8.33 23.55 21.69
C VAL A 358 7.80 23.44 20.26
N LYS A 359 8.00 24.47 19.43
CA LYS A 359 7.65 24.47 18.01
C LYS A 359 8.24 23.21 17.35
N PRO A 360 7.40 22.29 16.84
CA PRO A 360 7.90 21.04 16.27
C PRO A 360 8.84 21.33 15.11
N LYS A 361 10.05 20.74 15.16
CA LYS A 361 10.74 20.40 13.91
C LYS A 361 9.87 19.34 13.23
N LEU A 362 8.99 19.79 12.34
CA LEU A 362 8.22 18.95 11.43
C LEU A 362 9.19 17.95 10.78
N CYS A 363 9.15 16.69 11.20
CA CYS A 363 9.75 15.62 10.44
C CYS A 363 8.85 15.37 9.23
N TYR A 364 9.08 16.13 8.16
CA TYR A 364 8.62 15.78 6.84
C TYR A 364 9.26 14.43 6.47
N ALA A 365 8.55 13.33 6.69
CA ALA A 365 8.93 12.03 6.12
C ALA A 365 8.85 12.04 4.56
N TYR A 366 8.45 13.17 3.98
CA TYR A 366 8.28 13.37 2.55
C TYR A 366 8.89 14.69 2.03
N ASP A 367 10.03 15.11 2.61
CA ASP A 367 10.94 16.08 1.98
C ASP A 367 12.34 15.48 1.84
N ARG A 368 12.54 14.74 0.74
CA ARG A 368 13.82 14.68 0.03
C ARG A 368 13.64 13.99 -1.32
N HIS A 369 13.44 14.79 -2.36
CA HIS A 369 14.26 14.80 -3.56
C HIS A 369 13.94 16.11 -4.28
N ALA A 370 14.72 17.14 -3.95
CA ALA A 370 14.80 18.34 -4.75
C ALA A 370 15.26 17.93 -6.17
N ASP A 371 14.41 18.17 -7.16
CA ASP A 371 14.82 18.26 -8.56
C ASP A 371 15.67 19.53 -8.69
N ALA A 372 16.96 19.41 -8.38
CA ALA A 372 17.97 20.41 -8.75
C ALA A 372 18.59 19.99 -10.10
N TYR A 373 17.96 20.42 -11.19
CA TYR A 373 18.71 20.83 -12.38
C TYR A 373 18.24 22.24 -12.73
N LEU A 374 19.07 23.18 -12.31
CA LEU A 374 19.01 24.60 -12.58
C LEU A 374 18.99 24.85 -14.09
N ARG A 375 18.34 25.96 -14.46
CA ARG A 375 18.38 26.55 -15.81
C ARG A 375 19.84 26.79 -16.20
N MET A 376 20.22 26.39 -17.41
CA MET A 376 21.38 26.98 -18.08
C MET A 376 21.05 28.43 -18.45
N PRO A 377 21.91 29.41 -18.14
CA PRO A 377 21.89 30.70 -18.82
C PRO A 377 22.30 30.51 -20.28
N THR A 378 21.80 31.41 -21.12
CA THR A 378 22.08 31.57 -22.56
C THR A 378 23.55 31.53 -22.92
#